data_AF-A0A3D5SN14-F1
#
_entry.id   AF-A0A3D5SN14-F1
#
_cell.length_a   1.000
_cell.length_b   1.000
_cell.length_c   1.000
_cell.angle_alpha   90.00
_cell.angle_beta   90.00
_cell.angle_gamma   90.00
#
_symmetry.space_group_name_H-M   'P 1'
#
loop_
_entity.id
_entity.type
_entity.pdbx_description
1 polymer ?
#
loop_
_entity_poly.entity_id
_entity_poly.type
_entity_poly.pdbx_seq_one_letter_code
_entity_poly.pdbx_strand_id
1 'polypeptide(L)'
;MGAAAFVSAYGNLADDAYVDTLISHTGFTFTSGERDALVISLINRTSTRAAVLRQIAEDGRFVRAKFNQAFVMMEYFGYLRRDPDDPVSYTHLRDHET
;
A
#
# COMPACT_ATOMS: atom_id res chain seq x y z
N MET A 1 -16.34 -5.20 15.05
CA MET A 1 -17.11 -4.07 14.49
C MET A 1 -16.78 -3.71 13.04
N GLY A 2 -15.69 -4.22 12.42
CA GLY A 2 -15.34 -3.86 11.03
C GLY A 2 -16.17 -4.52 9.92
N ALA A 3 -16.58 -5.80 10.08
CA ALA A 3 -17.28 -6.54 9.03
C ALA A 3 -18.67 -5.95 8.68
N ALA A 4 -19.43 -5.48 9.68
CA ALA A 4 -20.75 -4.89 9.46
C ALA A 4 -20.69 -3.54 8.70
N ALA A 5 -19.71 -2.69 9.04
CA ALA A 5 -19.49 -1.43 8.32
C ALA A 5 -19.06 -1.69 6.87
N PHE A 6 -18.21 -2.71 6.65
CA PHE A 6 -17.81 -3.11 5.29
C PHE A 6 -19.00 -3.60 4.46
N VAL A 7 -19.86 -4.46 5.02
CA VAL A 7 -21.07 -4.92 4.32
C VAL A 7 -22.02 -3.77 4.04
N SER A 8 -22.16 -2.79 4.95
CA SER A 8 -22.98 -1.60 4.72
C SER A 8 -22.45 -0.71 3.59
N ALA A 9 -21.12 -0.56 3.48
CA ALA A 9 -20.51 0.31 2.49
C ALA A 9 -20.45 -0.33 1.09
N TYR A 10 -20.19 -1.65 1.03
CA TYR A 10 -19.92 -2.35 -0.23
C TYR A 10 -21.01 -3.33 -0.66
N GLY A 11 -21.92 -3.73 0.25
CA GLY A 11 -22.96 -4.72 -0.02
C GLY A 11 -24.05 -4.22 -0.97
N ASN A 12 -24.32 -2.91 -0.97
CA ASN A 12 -25.35 -2.29 -1.81
C ASN A 12 -24.83 -1.78 -3.17
N LEU A 13 -23.52 -1.86 -3.42
CA LEU A 13 -22.95 -1.45 -4.70
C LEU A 13 -23.31 -2.44 -5.81
N ALA A 14 -23.43 -1.95 -7.04
CA ALA A 14 -23.42 -2.81 -8.23
C ALA A 14 -22.03 -3.44 -8.43
N ASP A 15 -21.94 -4.54 -9.17
CA ASP A 15 -20.69 -5.32 -9.27
C ASP A 15 -19.55 -4.54 -9.94
N ASP A 16 -19.86 -3.71 -10.92
CA ASP A 16 -18.94 -2.78 -11.56
C ASP A 16 -18.46 -1.70 -10.58
N ALA A 17 -19.39 -1.03 -9.89
CA ALA A 17 -19.08 -0.01 -8.89
C ALA A 17 -18.28 -0.59 -7.71
N TYR A 18 -18.55 -1.83 -7.32
CA TYR A 18 -17.80 -2.55 -6.29
C TYR A 18 -16.34 -2.74 -6.72
N VAL A 19 -16.10 -3.25 -7.93
CA VAL A 19 -14.74 -3.45 -8.47
C VAL A 19 -13.99 -2.12 -8.61
N ASP A 20 -14.65 -1.09 -9.17
CA ASP A 20 -14.03 0.22 -9.35
C ASP A 20 -13.63 0.86 -8.01
N THR A 21 -14.50 0.74 -7.00
CA THR A 21 -14.20 1.23 -5.65
C THR A 21 -12.99 0.51 -5.06
N LEU A 22 -12.92 -0.82 -5.18
CA LEU A 22 -11.77 -1.58 -4.67
C LEU A 22 -10.47 -1.20 -5.37
N ILE A 23 -10.49 -1.11 -6.70
CA ILE A 23 -9.34 -0.71 -7.52
C ILE A 23 -8.85 0.69 -7.10
N SER A 24 -9.77 1.63 -6.86
CA SER A 24 -9.41 3.00 -6.43
C SER A 24 -8.60 3.05 -5.13
N HIS A 25 -8.78 2.09 -4.23
CA HIS A 25 -8.07 2.02 -2.94
C HIS A 25 -6.71 1.34 -3.02
N THR A 26 -6.36 0.74 -4.16
CA THR A 26 -5.09 0.02 -4.33
C THR A 26 -3.89 0.95 -4.47
N GLY A 27 -4.10 2.19 -4.92
CA GLY A 27 -3.04 3.16 -5.18
C GLY A 27 -2.22 2.89 -6.44
N PHE A 28 -2.64 1.94 -7.29
CA PHE A 28 -2.06 1.71 -8.61
C PHE A 28 -3.14 1.48 -9.66
N THR A 29 -2.77 1.62 -10.93
CA THR A 29 -3.71 1.54 -12.06
C THR A 29 -3.89 0.11 -12.52
N PHE A 30 -5.14 -0.34 -12.60
CA PHE A 30 -5.54 -1.54 -13.33
C PHE A 30 -5.81 -1.17 -14.79
N THR A 31 -5.45 -2.06 -15.71
CA THR A 31 -5.87 -1.94 -17.11
C THR A 31 -7.38 -2.18 -17.24
N SER A 32 -7.98 -1.68 -18.32
CA SER A 32 -9.40 -1.93 -18.62
C SER A 32 -9.71 -3.44 -18.69
N GLY A 33 -8.85 -4.22 -19.33
CA GLY A 33 -9.02 -5.67 -19.44
C GLY A 33 -8.99 -6.42 -18.10
N GLU A 34 -8.09 -6.03 -17.18
CA GLU A 34 -8.04 -6.62 -15.83
C GLU A 34 -9.32 -6.28 -15.04
N ARG A 35 -9.75 -5.01 -15.10
CA ARG A 35 -10.97 -4.55 -14.44
C ARG A 35 -12.21 -5.27 -14.98
N ASP A 36 -12.35 -5.36 -16.30
CA ASP A 36 -13.49 -6.00 -16.95
C ASP A 36 -13.54 -7.50 -16.66
N ALA A 37 -12.39 -8.18 -16.57
CA ALA A 37 -12.34 -9.59 -16.17
C ALA A 37 -12.91 -9.82 -14.76
N LEU A 38 -12.57 -8.92 -13.81
CA LEU A 38 -13.11 -8.98 -12.45
C LEU A 38 -14.62 -8.74 -12.42
N VAL A 39 -15.10 -7.74 -13.16
CA VAL A 39 -16.55 -7.43 -13.26
C VAL A 39 -17.32 -8.58 -13.89
N ILE A 40 -16.84 -9.13 -15.01
CA ILE A 40 -17.45 -10.28 -15.69
C ILE A 40 -17.52 -11.50 -14.75
N SER A 41 -16.50 -11.72 -13.92
CA SER A 41 -16.51 -12.83 -12.97
C SER A 41 -17.61 -12.72 -11.90
N LEU A 42 -17.97 -11.50 -11.50
CA LEU A 42 -19.09 -11.24 -10.57
C LEU A 42 -20.44 -11.39 -11.28
N ILE A 43 -20.59 -10.79 -12.46
CA ILE A 43 -21.82 -10.86 -13.26
C ILE A 43 -22.17 -12.32 -13.59
N ASN A 44 -21.17 -13.10 -14.02
CA ASN A 44 -21.34 -14.52 -14.35
C ASN A 44 -21.41 -15.42 -13.11
N ARG A 45 -21.27 -14.86 -11.90
CA ARG A 45 -21.23 -15.58 -10.63
C ARG A 45 -20.18 -16.70 -10.57
N THR A 46 -19.11 -16.58 -11.35
CA THR A 46 -17.97 -17.49 -11.30
C THR A 46 -17.05 -17.16 -10.13
N SER A 47 -17.12 -15.92 -9.63
CA SER A 47 -16.45 -15.45 -8.43
C SER A 47 -17.45 -14.78 -7.48
N THR A 48 -17.14 -14.83 -6.18
CA THR A 48 -17.85 -14.04 -5.17
C THR A 48 -17.16 -12.69 -4.96
N ARG A 49 -17.87 -11.72 -4.38
CA ARG A 49 -17.28 -10.43 -3.98
C ARG A 49 -16.09 -10.58 -3.03
N ALA A 50 -16.14 -11.57 -2.14
CA ALA A 50 -15.03 -11.88 -1.24
C ALA A 50 -13.82 -12.46 -2.00
N ALA A 51 -14.07 -13.31 -3.02
CA ALA A 51 -13.00 -13.83 -3.86
C ALA A 51 -12.33 -12.73 -4.69
N VAL A 52 -13.10 -11.82 -5.28
CA VAL A 52 -12.57 -10.65 -6.00
C VAL A 52 -11.76 -9.73 -5.09
N LEU A 53 -12.25 -9.44 -3.88
CA LEU A 53 -11.51 -8.67 -2.89
C LEU A 53 -10.17 -9.31 -2.56
N ARG A 54 -10.16 -10.63 -2.32
CA ARG A 54 -8.94 -11.39 -2.05
C ARG A 54 -7.98 -11.33 -3.24
N GLN A 55 -8.47 -11.52 -4.46
CA GLN A 55 -7.64 -11.46 -5.67
C GLN A 55 -6.94 -10.10 -5.83
N ILE A 56 -7.64 -9.01 -5.55
CA ILE A 56 -7.05 -7.66 -5.57
C ILE A 56 -6.02 -7.50 -4.43
N ALA A 57 -6.33 -7.98 -3.23
CA ALA A 57 -5.44 -7.87 -2.07
C ALA A 57 -4.16 -8.73 -2.20
N GLU A 58 -4.24 -9.84 -2.93
CA GLU A 58 -3.12 -10.74 -3.21
C GLU A 58 -2.33 -10.32 -4.47
N ASP A 59 -2.75 -9.28 -5.18
CA ASP A 59 -1.99 -8.75 -6.33
C ASP A 59 -0.58 -8.36 -5.89
N GLY A 60 0.42 -8.90 -6.58
CA GLY A 60 1.82 -8.68 -6.24
C GLY A 60 2.22 -7.20 -6.24
N ARG A 61 1.56 -6.35 -7.03
CA ARG A 61 1.77 -4.89 -7.01
C ARG A 61 1.28 -4.29 -5.70
N PHE A 62 0.12 -4.72 -5.22
CA PHE A 62 -0.44 -4.26 -3.94
C PHE A 62 0.45 -4.68 -2.78
N VAL A 63 0.87 -5.94 -2.74
CA VAL A 63 1.75 -6.48 -1.69
C VAL A 63 3.08 -5.73 -1.66
N ARG A 64 3.70 -5.51 -2.83
CA ARG A 64 4.96 -4.74 -2.94
C ARG A 64 4.80 -3.29 -2.51
N ALA A 65 3.71 -2.64 -2.91
CA ALA A 65 3.44 -1.26 -2.52
C ALA A 65 3.30 -1.11 -1.00
N LYS A 66 2.61 -2.05 -0.34
CA LYS A 66 2.47 -2.07 1.13
C LYS A 66 3.75 -2.44 1.84
N PHE A 67 4.54 -3.37 1.29
CA PHE A 67 5.86 -3.70 1.84
C PHE A 67 6.81 -2.52 1.76
N ASN A 68 6.87 -1.81 0.62
CA ASN A 68 7.67 -0.61 0.45
C ASN A 68 7.25 0.49 1.43
N GLN A 69 5.94 0.69 1.64
CA GLN A 69 5.45 1.64 2.65
C GLN A 69 5.93 1.28 4.06
N ALA A 70 5.82 0.00 4.44
CA ALA A 70 6.29 -0.47 5.75
C ALA A 70 7.81 -0.33 5.89
N PHE A 71 8.56 -0.61 4.82
CA PHE A 71 10.00 -0.44 4.78
C PHE A 71 10.43 1.02 4.91
N VAL A 72 9.82 1.94 4.16
CA VAL A 72 10.08 3.38 4.27
C VAL A 72 9.76 3.90 5.67
N MET A 73 8.70 3.40 6.32
CA MET A 73 8.44 3.76 7.72
C MET A 73 9.52 3.25 8.67
N MET A 74 10.01 2.02 8.49
CA MET A 74 11.12 1.49 9.27
C MET A 74 12.42 2.28 9.05
N GLU A 75 12.72 2.67 7.81
CA GLU A 75 13.86 3.54 7.49
C GLU A 75 13.70 4.94 8.10
N TYR A 76 12.51 5.54 8.05
CA TYR A 76 12.22 6.84 8.65
C TYR A 76 12.41 6.82 10.18
N PHE A 77 11.93 5.78 10.87
CA PHE A 77 12.21 5.59 12.30
C PHE A 77 13.71 5.33 12.57
N GLY A 78 14.43 4.69 11.64
CA GLY A 78 15.88 4.54 11.71
C GLY A 78 16.63 5.87 11.55
N TYR A 79 16.15 6.73 10.65
CA TYR A 79 16.75 8.04 10.35
C TYR A 79 16.48 9.06 11.47
N LEU A 80 15.29 9.06 12.08
CA LEU A 80 15.02 9.90 13.26
C LEU A 80 15.78 9.47 14.53
N ARG A 81 16.25 8.22 14.59
CA ARG A 81 17.02 7.71 15.73
C ARG A 81 18.54 7.90 15.55
N ARG A 82 18.99 8.25 14.35
CA ARG A 82 20.34 8.74 14.08
C ARG A 82 20.25 10.21 13.75
N ASP A 83 20.31 11.04 14.78
CA ASP A 83 20.83 12.39 14.62
C ASP A 83 22.23 12.26 13.98
N PRO A 84 22.47 12.84 12.80
CA PRO A 84 23.79 12.86 12.17
C PRO A 84 24.69 14.00 12.70
N ASP A 85 24.32 14.67 13.80
CA ASP A 85 25.19 15.61 14.51
C ASP A 85 25.85 14.90 15.72
N ASP A 86 26.78 13.99 15.44
CA ASP A 86 27.98 13.92 16.28
C ASP A 86 29.06 14.70 15.52
N PRO A 87 29.10 16.05 15.66
CA PRO A 87 30.22 16.82 15.15
C PRO A 87 31.43 16.32 15.91
N VAL A 88 32.23 15.48 15.26
CA VAL A 88 33.52 15.05 15.78
C VAL A 88 34.38 16.32 15.90
N SER A 89 34.34 16.93 17.09
CA SER A 89 35.16 18.08 17.44
C SER A 89 36.59 17.58 17.61
N TYR A 90 37.35 17.56 16.51
CA TYR A 90 38.79 17.61 16.57
C TYR A 90 39.25 19.06 16.40
N THR A 91 38.97 19.87 17.41
CA THR A 91 39.90 20.95 17.75
C THR A 91 41.16 20.30 18.32
N HIS A 92 42.07 19.86 17.46
CA HIS A 92 43.48 19.81 17.84
C HIS A 92 44.22 20.82 16.99
N LEU A 93 44.51 21.92 17.67
CA LEU A 93 45.16 23.11 17.17
C LEU A 93 46.48 22.74 16.50
N ARG A 94 46.69 23.38 15.36
CA ARG A 94 47.98 23.47 14.68
C ARG A 94 48.87 24.34 15.57
N ASP A 95 49.58 23.74 16.51
CA ASP A 95 50.67 24.43 17.22
C ASP A 95 51.87 23.49 17.34
N HIS A 96 52.72 23.47 16.32
CA HIS A 96 54.17 23.50 16.50
C HIS A 96 54.85 23.90 15.18
N GLU A 97 54.94 25.21 14.98
CA GLU A 97 55.96 25.81 14.14
C GLU A 97 57.17 26.12 15.03
N THR A 98 58.38 26.03 14.45
CA THR A 98 59.74 26.16 15.01
C THR A 98 60.38 24.93 15.66
#